data_AF-A0AAE0VJW4-F1
#
_entry.id   AF-A0AAE0VJW4-F1
#
_cell.length_a   1.000
_cell.length_b   1.000
_cell.length_c   1.000
_cell.angle_alpha   90.00
_cell.angle_beta   90.00
_cell.angle_gamma   90.00
#
_symmetry.space_group_name_H-M   'P 1'
#
loop_
_entity.id
_entity.type
_entity.pdbx_description
1 polymer ?
#
loop_
_entity_poly.entity_id
_entity_poly.type
_entity_poly.pdbx_seq_one_letter_code
_entity_poly.pdbx_strand_id
1 'polypeptide(L)'
;MATALPRITPSGTPLPPAVTGLQRSQSSVSLYGPYPPPELSSSMDLVRIPARINPLSPMPPKRRINMSWETADQHYANERRRLLMQKREYTRYHSAWEKPFYGGPAEKELYRKHFREVLKQQMSDQENLRRQHVKEKVKESEKAVEYDRQCRMKDALEYLNKHAYLQKYRDGNKIMMEQHWENTRNRKSEDERLDRERLRYNPINWSCTLK
;
A
#
# COMPACT_ATOMS: atom_id res chain seq x y z
N MET A 1 -4.82 -53.63 17.42
CA MET A 1 -4.52 -52.19 17.22
C MET A 1 -4.09 -52.02 15.77
N ALA A 2 -4.95 -51.46 14.92
CA ALA A 2 -4.69 -51.32 13.49
C ALA A 2 -4.41 -49.84 13.16
N THR A 3 -3.21 -49.58 12.66
CA THR A 3 -2.74 -48.28 12.17
C THR A 3 -3.29 -48.02 10.77
N ALA A 4 -4.14 -47.02 10.60
CA ALA A 4 -4.59 -46.56 9.29
C ALA A 4 -3.70 -45.40 8.81
N LEU A 5 -3.01 -45.59 7.68
CA LEU A 5 -2.24 -44.56 6.99
C LEU A 5 -3.17 -43.62 6.19
N PRO A 6 -2.85 -42.32 6.03
CA PRO A 6 -3.67 -41.40 5.26
C PRO A 6 -3.52 -41.62 3.75
N ARG A 7 -4.67 -41.65 3.06
CA ARG A 7 -4.79 -41.78 1.60
C ARG A 7 -4.42 -40.46 0.93
N ILE A 8 -3.29 -40.42 0.23
CA ILE A 8 -2.90 -39.31 -0.64
C ILE A 8 -3.61 -39.51 -1.99
N THR A 9 -4.67 -38.75 -2.25
CA THR A 9 -5.22 -38.59 -3.61
C THR A 9 -4.59 -37.37 -4.26
N PRO A 10 -4.06 -37.45 -5.50
CA PRO A 10 -3.56 -36.27 -6.21
C PRO A 10 -4.75 -35.35 -6.56
N SER A 11 -4.60 -34.06 -6.27
CA SER A 11 -5.53 -33.02 -6.72
C SER A 11 -5.57 -33.00 -8.24
N GLY A 12 -6.72 -33.33 -8.83
CA GLY A 12 -6.93 -33.29 -10.26
C GLY A 12 -6.61 -31.91 -10.86
N THR A 13 -5.91 -31.92 -11.98
CA THR A 13 -5.62 -30.75 -12.81
C THR A 13 -6.95 -30.10 -13.24
N PRO A 14 -7.21 -28.81 -12.96
CA PRO A 14 -8.44 -28.18 -13.39
C PRO A 14 -8.41 -27.97 -14.91
N LEU A 15 -9.31 -28.63 -15.63
CA LEU A 15 -9.63 -28.29 -17.02
C LEU A 15 -10.46 -27.00 -17.04
N PRO A 16 -10.28 -26.12 -18.05
CA PRO A 16 -11.05 -24.88 -18.14
C PRO A 16 -12.52 -25.18 -18.46
N PRO A 17 -13.48 -24.40 -17.91
CA PRO A 17 -14.88 -24.58 -18.20
C PRO A 17 -15.18 -24.20 -19.65
N ALA A 18 -15.96 -25.06 -20.30
CA ALA A 18 -16.49 -24.85 -21.63
C ALA A 18 -17.28 -23.53 -21.74
N VAL A 19 -17.14 -22.92 -22.91
CA VAL A 19 -17.66 -21.62 -23.33
C VAL A 19 -19.18 -21.59 -23.27
N THR A 20 -19.74 -20.87 -22.30
CA THR A 20 -21.08 -20.26 -22.41
C THR A 20 -21.04 -18.83 -21.88
N GLY A 21 -21.58 -17.92 -22.70
CA GLY A 21 -21.39 -16.47 -22.69
C GLY A 21 -21.29 -15.77 -21.34
N LEU A 22 -20.18 -15.03 -21.17
CA LEU A 22 -20.07 -13.94 -20.20
C LEU A 22 -19.38 -12.74 -20.84
N GLN A 23 -19.92 -11.56 -20.52
CA GLN A 23 -19.41 -10.26 -20.94
C GLN A 23 -17.95 -10.11 -20.55
N ARG A 24 -17.12 -9.74 -21.52
CA ARG A 24 -15.68 -9.55 -21.41
C ARG A 24 -15.39 -8.45 -20.38
N SER A 25 -15.12 -8.82 -19.13
CA SER A 25 -14.51 -7.93 -18.15
C SER A 25 -13.17 -7.45 -18.72
N GLN A 26 -12.99 -6.14 -18.78
CA GLN A 26 -11.78 -5.50 -19.32
C GLN A 26 -10.56 -5.60 -18.39
N SER A 27 -10.63 -6.42 -17.33
CA SER A 27 -9.65 -6.44 -16.24
C SER A 27 -8.63 -7.58 -16.30
N SER A 28 -8.69 -8.48 -17.28
CA SER A 28 -7.56 -9.36 -17.63
C SER A 28 -6.73 -8.73 -18.75
N VAL A 29 -6.16 -7.55 -18.47
CA VAL A 29 -5.04 -7.06 -19.27
C VAL A 29 -3.89 -8.03 -18.98
N SER A 30 -3.72 -9.01 -19.86
CA SER A 30 -2.51 -9.81 -19.92
C SER A 30 -1.32 -8.87 -19.80
N LEU A 31 -0.46 -9.09 -18.80
CA LEU A 31 0.78 -8.34 -18.53
C LEU A 31 1.64 -8.16 -19.80
N TYR A 32 1.44 -9.08 -20.75
CA TYR A 32 1.93 -8.99 -22.10
C TYR A 32 0.73 -8.65 -22.99
N GLY A 33 0.74 -7.49 -23.65
CA GLY A 33 -0.27 -7.15 -24.65
C GLY A 33 -0.45 -8.26 -25.70
N PRO A 34 -1.54 -8.23 -26.50
CA PRO A 34 -1.82 -9.30 -27.45
C PRO A 34 -0.60 -9.53 -28.36
N TYR A 35 -0.07 -10.75 -28.36
CA TYR A 35 0.96 -11.14 -29.31
C TYR A 35 0.33 -11.31 -30.70
N PRO A 36 1.04 -10.98 -31.79
CA PRO A 36 2.30 -10.23 -31.82
C PRO A 36 2.12 -8.74 -31.47
N PRO A 37 3.13 -8.10 -30.86
CA PRO A 37 3.17 -6.66 -30.66
C PRO A 37 2.77 -5.91 -31.94
N PRO A 38 1.92 -4.86 -31.86
CA PRO A 38 1.47 -4.12 -33.05
C PRO A 38 2.63 -3.60 -33.91
N GLU A 39 3.73 -3.21 -33.25
CA GLU A 39 4.98 -2.75 -33.86
C GLU A 39 5.68 -3.81 -34.73
N LEU A 40 5.43 -5.09 -34.45
CA LEU A 40 5.98 -6.21 -35.20
C LEU A 40 5.06 -6.69 -36.32
N SER A 41 3.78 -6.32 -36.32
CA SER A 41 2.85 -6.65 -37.41
C SER A 41 2.89 -5.58 -38.50
N SER A 42 3.23 -5.98 -39.74
CA SER A 42 3.09 -5.08 -40.90
C SER A 42 1.63 -5.08 -41.33
N SER A 43 0.80 -4.29 -40.67
CA SER A 43 -0.54 -3.99 -41.18
C SER A 43 -0.92 -2.54 -40.86
N MET A 44 -0.17 -1.60 -41.43
CA MET A 44 -0.62 -0.20 -41.52
C MET A 44 -1.83 -0.05 -42.46
N ASP A 45 -2.08 -1.01 -43.35
CA ASP A 45 -3.17 -0.90 -44.31
C ASP A 45 -4.30 -1.86 -43.95
N LEU A 46 -5.40 -1.31 -43.41
CA LEU A 46 -6.80 -1.63 -43.78
C LEU A 46 -7.79 -1.07 -42.74
N VAL A 47 -8.11 0.21 -42.89
CA VAL A 47 -9.47 0.78 -42.96
C VAL A 47 -10.52 0.15 -42.02
N ARG A 48 -10.95 0.98 -41.05
CA ARG A 48 -12.23 1.00 -40.32
C ARG A 48 -12.98 -0.33 -40.26
N ILE A 49 -12.98 -0.98 -39.09
CA ILE A 49 -13.82 -2.16 -38.84
C ILE A 49 -15.28 -1.75 -39.06
N PRO A 50 -16.00 -2.39 -40.01
CA PRO A 50 -17.41 -2.08 -40.19
C PRO A 50 -18.18 -2.46 -38.91
N ALA A 51 -19.13 -1.62 -38.52
CA ALA A 51 -19.96 -1.84 -37.34
C ALA A 51 -20.78 -3.13 -37.53
N ARG A 52 -21.03 -3.85 -36.43
CA ARG A 52 -21.87 -5.05 -36.44
C ARG A 52 -23.30 -4.64 -36.78
N ILE A 53 -23.91 -5.28 -37.77
CA ILE A 53 -25.30 -5.04 -38.15
C ILE A 53 -26.17 -5.98 -37.34
N ASN A 54 -27.22 -5.47 -36.68
CA ASN A 54 -28.17 -6.31 -35.96
C ASN A 54 -29.04 -7.07 -36.99
N PRO A 55 -29.00 -8.42 -37.03
CA PRO A 55 -29.82 -9.18 -37.98
C PRO A 55 -31.34 -9.04 -37.72
N LEU A 56 -31.75 -8.67 -36.50
CA LEU A 56 -33.15 -8.47 -36.11
C LEU A 56 -33.64 -7.02 -36.26
N SER A 57 -32.74 -6.09 -36.62
CA SER A 57 -33.07 -4.67 -36.80
C SER A 57 -32.38 -4.18 -38.07
N PRO A 58 -33.00 -4.40 -39.24
CA PRO A 58 -32.46 -3.88 -40.49
C PRO A 58 -32.47 -2.35 -40.47
N MET A 59 -31.48 -1.73 -41.12
CA MET A 59 -31.45 -0.27 -41.29
C MET A 59 -32.72 0.19 -42.02
N PRO A 60 -33.34 1.31 -41.60
CA PRO A 60 -34.53 1.83 -42.27
C PRO A 60 -34.20 2.15 -43.74
N PRO A 61 -35.05 1.70 -44.68
CA PRO A 61 -34.76 1.84 -46.10
C PRO A 61 -34.79 3.33 -46.50
N LYS A 62 -33.78 3.77 -47.27
CA LYS A 62 -33.70 5.15 -47.78
C LYS A 62 -34.69 5.43 -48.93
N ARG A 63 -35.33 4.40 -49.50
CA ARG A 63 -36.35 4.47 -50.55
C ARG A 63 -37.42 3.41 -50.33
N ARG A 64 -38.64 3.68 -50.79
CA ARG A 64 -39.78 2.74 -50.72
C ARG A 64 -39.51 1.55 -51.66
N ILE A 65 -39.21 0.39 -51.10
CA ILE A 65 -39.00 -0.85 -51.85
C ILE A 65 -40.10 -1.82 -51.42
N ASN A 66 -40.83 -2.34 -52.40
CA ASN A 66 -41.72 -3.48 -52.22
C ASN A 66 -40.88 -4.74 -52.42
N MET A 67 -40.40 -5.39 -51.36
CA MET A 67 -39.82 -6.73 -51.46
C MET A 67 -39.69 -7.40 -50.09
N SER A 68 -39.75 -8.73 -50.10
CA SER A 68 -39.70 -9.65 -48.97
C SER A 68 -38.58 -9.33 -47.97
N TRP A 69 -38.92 -9.40 -46.68
CA TRP A 69 -38.01 -9.18 -45.56
C TRP A 69 -37.03 -10.36 -45.35
N GLU A 70 -36.26 -10.71 -46.37
CA GLU A 70 -35.28 -11.79 -46.27
C GLU A 70 -34.03 -11.27 -45.54
N THR A 71 -33.74 -11.85 -44.36
CA THR A 71 -32.58 -11.52 -43.52
C THR A 71 -31.24 -11.98 -44.12
N ALA A 72 -31.27 -12.59 -45.32
CA ALA A 72 -30.12 -13.15 -46.02
C ALA A 72 -28.99 -12.11 -46.21
N ASP A 73 -29.34 -10.86 -46.55
CA ASP A 73 -28.36 -9.79 -46.79
C ASP A 73 -27.63 -9.33 -45.50
N GLN A 74 -28.35 -9.23 -44.37
CA GLN A 74 -27.75 -8.86 -43.09
C GLN A 74 -26.89 -10.00 -42.51
N HIS A 75 -27.33 -11.24 -42.67
CA HIS A 75 -26.52 -12.41 -42.33
C HIS A 75 -25.26 -12.48 -43.20
N TYR A 76 -25.36 -12.23 -44.51
CA TYR A 76 -24.23 -12.15 -45.42
C TYR A 76 -23.23 -11.05 -45.02
N ALA A 77 -23.70 -9.85 -44.65
CA ALA A 77 -22.83 -8.75 -44.21
C ALA A 77 -22.08 -9.08 -42.91
N ASN A 78 -22.75 -9.71 -41.95
CA ASN A 78 -22.13 -10.16 -40.70
C ASN A 78 -21.13 -11.31 -40.93
N GLU A 79 -21.45 -12.24 -41.82
CA GLU A 79 -20.57 -13.35 -42.22
C GLU A 79 -19.31 -12.83 -42.91
N ARG A 80 -19.46 -11.90 -43.87
CA ARG A 80 -18.34 -11.21 -44.53
C ARG A 80 -17.45 -10.48 -43.52
N ARG A 81 -18.03 -9.79 -42.53
CA ARG A 81 -17.27 -9.15 -41.45
C ARG A 81 -16.49 -10.17 -40.62
N ARG A 82 -17.11 -11.29 -40.25
CA ARG A 82 -16.47 -12.37 -39.49
C ARG A 82 -15.25 -12.90 -40.25
N LEU A 83 -15.42 -13.24 -41.53
CA LEU A 83 -14.34 -13.75 -42.38
C LEU A 83 -13.21 -12.74 -42.56
N LEU A 84 -13.54 -11.45 -42.74
CA LEU A 84 -12.54 -10.38 -42.82
C LEU A 84 -11.74 -10.24 -41.52
N MET A 85 -12.41 -10.27 -40.37
CA MET A 85 -11.73 -10.22 -39.07
C MET A 85 -10.84 -11.43 -38.86
N GLN A 86 -11.33 -12.63 -39.20
CA GLN A 86 -10.55 -13.86 -39.11
C GLN A 86 -9.31 -13.82 -40.03
N LYS A 87 -9.47 -13.41 -41.29
CA LYS A 87 -8.35 -13.25 -42.24
C LYS A 87 -7.32 -12.25 -41.71
N ARG A 88 -7.77 -11.10 -41.19
CA ARG A 88 -6.88 -10.08 -40.59
C ARG A 88 -6.10 -10.63 -39.41
N GLU A 89 -6.75 -11.39 -38.54
CA GLU A 89 -6.10 -12.01 -37.39
C GLU A 89 -5.01 -12.98 -37.85
N TYR A 90 -5.33 -13.85 -38.82
CA TYR A 90 -4.35 -14.75 -39.41
C TYR A 90 -3.18 -14.00 -40.04
N THR A 91 -3.45 -12.95 -40.82
CA THR A 91 -2.40 -12.12 -41.43
C THR A 91 -1.56 -11.40 -40.36
N ARG A 92 -2.16 -10.91 -39.27
CA ARG A 92 -1.43 -10.26 -38.18
C ARG A 92 -0.46 -11.24 -37.53
N TYR A 93 -0.93 -12.42 -37.12
CA TYR A 93 -0.06 -13.45 -36.56
C TYR A 93 1.01 -13.86 -37.57
N HIS A 94 0.62 -14.16 -38.81
CA HIS A 94 1.53 -14.60 -39.86
C HIS A 94 2.65 -13.61 -40.12
N SER A 95 2.30 -12.34 -40.39
CA SER A 95 3.26 -11.28 -40.68
C SER A 95 4.27 -11.03 -39.56
N ALA A 96 3.97 -11.40 -38.31
CA ALA A 96 4.89 -11.22 -37.21
C ALA A 96 5.79 -12.43 -36.96
N TRP A 97 5.26 -13.65 -37.09
CA TRP A 97 6.06 -14.87 -36.90
C TRP A 97 6.88 -15.23 -38.14
N GLU A 98 6.49 -14.75 -39.32
CA GLU A 98 7.22 -14.96 -40.57
C GLU A 98 8.58 -14.22 -40.59
N LYS A 99 8.61 -12.97 -40.10
CA LYS A 99 9.81 -12.10 -40.14
C LYS A 99 11.08 -12.73 -39.55
N PRO A 100 11.05 -13.40 -38.38
CA PRO A 100 12.23 -14.07 -37.82
C PRO A 100 12.82 -15.20 -38.67
N PHE A 101 11.97 -15.99 -39.34
CA PHE A 101 12.37 -17.23 -39.98
C PHE A 101 12.51 -17.06 -41.50
N TYR A 102 11.52 -16.44 -42.13
CA TYR A 102 11.39 -16.33 -43.59
C TYR A 102 11.61 -14.92 -44.13
N GLY A 103 11.65 -13.90 -43.25
CA GLY A 103 11.93 -12.52 -43.66
C GLY A 103 13.34 -12.33 -44.25
N GLY A 104 13.50 -11.22 -44.97
CA GLY A 104 14.80 -10.80 -45.50
C GLY A 104 15.81 -10.47 -44.39
N PRO A 105 17.12 -10.39 -44.69
CA PRO A 105 18.13 -10.07 -43.68
C PRO A 105 17.84 -8.78 -42.88
N ALA A 106 17.33 -7.75 -43.56
CA ALA A 106 16.94 -6.48 -42.93
C ALA A 106 15.75 -6.63 -41.96
N GLU A 107 14.74 -7.43 -42.33
CA GLU A 107 13.54 -7.65 -41.49
C GLU A 107 13.87 -8.50 -40.26
N LYS A 108 14.73 -9.51 -40.43
CA LYS A 108 15.26 -10.32 -39.33
C LYS A 108 16.02 -9.47 -38.33
N GLU A 109 16.85 -8.53 -38.82
CA GLU A 109 17.59 -7.63 -37.95
C GLU A 109 16.69 -6.64 -37.23
N LEU A 110 15.67 -6.10 -37.92
CA LEU A 110 14.68 -5.20 -37.31
C LEU A 110 13.90 -5.90 -36.17
N TYR A 111 13.49 -7.16 -36.39
CA TYR A 111 12.88 -7.98 -35.34
C TYR A 111 13.83 -8.14 -34.14
N ARG A 112 15.08 -8.56 -34.34
CA ARG A 112 16.06 -8.73 -33.25
C ARG A 112 16.38 -7.40 -32.54
N LYS A 113 16.41 -6.30 -33.27
CA LYS A 113 16.63 -4.95 -32.72
C LYS A 113 15.50 -4.58 -31.74
N HIS A 114 14.24 -4.77 -32.13
CA HIS A 114 13.09 -4.50 -31.26
C HIS A 114 13.19 -5.26 -29.92
N PHE A 115 13.46 -6.56 -29.94
CA PHE A 115 13.61 -7.33 -28.68
C PHE A 115 14.80 -6.88 -27.85
N ARG A 116 15.93 -6.50 -28.46
CA ARG A 116 17.07 -5.93 -27.73
C ARG A 116 16.71 -4.61 -27.06
N GLU A 117 15.94 -3.75 -27.72
CA GLU A 117 15.49 -2.47 -27.16
C GLU A 117 14.52 -2.68 -25.99
N VAL A 118 13.54 -3.58 -26.14
CA VAL A 118 12.62 -3.95 -25.07
C VAL A 118 13.37 -4.51 -23.86
N LEU A 119 14.35 -5.39 -24.07
CA LEU A 119 15.17 -5.94 -22.98
C LEU A 119 16.00 -4.86 -22.28
N LYS A 120 16.61 -3.94 -23.02
CA LYS A 120 17.33 -2.79 -22.45
C LYS A 120 16.41 -1.92 -21.60
N GLN A 121 15.20 -1.66 -22.09
CA GLN A 121 14.20 -0.90 -21.35
C GLN A 121 13.82 -1.62 -20.05
N GLN A 122 13.54 -2.91 -20.11
CA GLN A 122 13.22 -3.72 -18.92
C GLN A 122 14.35 -3.71 -17.88
N MET A 123 15.60 -3.81 -18.32
CA MET A 123 16.77 -3.74 -17.42
C MET A 123 16.88 -2.36 -16.75
N SER A 124 16.69 -1.29 -17.53
CA SER A 124 16.69 0.10 -17.03
C SER A 124 15.58 0.34 -16.01
N ASP A 125 14.36 -0.11 -16.32
CA ASP A 125 13.20 0.04 -15.43
C ASP A 125 13.40 -0.73 -14.12
N GLN A 126 13.94 -1.95 -14.21
CA GLN A 126 14.25 -2.76 -13.03
C GLN A 126 15.34 -2.10 -12.16
N GLU A 127 16.37 -1.52 -12.78
CA GLU A 127 17.40 -0.80 -12.06
C GLU A 127 16.84 0.46 -11.36
N ASN A 128 16.00 1.22 -12.06
CA ASN A 128 15.34 2.40 -11.50
C ASN A 128 14.45 2.03 -10.31
N LEU A 129 13.69 0.93 -10.41
CA LEU A 129 12.87 0.42 -9.31
C LEU A 129 13.72 0.04 -8.10
N ARG A 130 14.85 -0.65 -8.31
CA ARG A 130 15.79 -0.98 -7.21
C ARG A 130 16.37 0.29 -6.57
N ARG A 131 16.77 1.29 -7.36
CA ARG A 131 17.28 2.57 -6.86
C ARG A 131 16.24 3.31 -6.02
N GLN A 132 14.99 3.36 -6.49
CA GLN A 132 13.88 3.96 -5.75
C GLN A 132 13.63 3.22 -4.44
N HIS A 133 13.60 1.89 -4.47
CA HIS A 133 13.41 1.07 -3.27
C HIS A 133 14.49 1.34 -2.20
N VAL A 134 15.76 1.40 -2.60
CA VAL A 134 16.87 1.72 -1.69
C VAL A 134 16.70 3.14 -1.12
N LYS A 135 16.35 4.12 -1.95
CA LYS A 135 16.11 5.50 -1.51
C LYS A 135 14.98 5.61 -0.49
N GLU A 136 13.90 4.88 -0.70
CA GLU A 136 12.78 4.81 0.24
C GLU A 136 13.19 4.18 1.56
N LYS A 137 13.94 3.08 1.52
CA LYS A 137 14.45 2.40 2.71
C LYS A 137 15.40 3.26 3.54
N VAL A 138 16.29 4.01 2.88
CA VAL A 138 17.16 4.99 3.56
C VAL A 138 16.30 6.04 4.25
N LYS A 139 15.33 6.64 3.55
CA LYS A 139 14.43 7.65 4.14
C LYS A 139 13.60 7.11 5.31
N GLU A 140 13.16 5.86 5.23
CA GLU A 140 12.47 5.17 6.32
C GLU A 140 13.38 5.02 7.54
N SER A 141 14.63 4.59 7.33
CA SER A 141 15.61 4.43 8.41
C SER A 141 16.00 5.76 9.06
N GLU A 142 16.20 6.83 8.29
CA GLU A 142 16.49 8.17 8.80
C GLU A 142 15.37 8.68 9.71
N LYS A 143 14.11 8.45 9.31
CA LYS A 143 12.95 8.81 10.14
C LYS A 143 12.92 8.03 11.46
N ALA A 144 13.24 6.73 11.43
CA ALA A 144 13.27 5.91 12.64
C ALA A 144 14.37 6.40 13.61
N VAL A 145 15.56 6.70 13.10
CA VAL A 145 16.67 7.25 13.91
C VAL A 145 16.31 8.60 14.52
N GLU A 146 15.70 9.49 13.74
CA GLU A 146 15.27 10.81 14.24
C GLU A 146 14.17 10.67 15.29
N TYR A 147 13.22 9.75 15.11
CA TYR A 147 12.21 9.45 16.12
C TYR A 147 12.83 8.97 17.43
N ASP A 148 13.76 8.02 17.38
CA ASP A 148 14.47 7.52 18.57
C ASP A 148 15.23 8.63 19.28
N ARG A 149 15.87 9.53 18.52
CA ARG A 149 16.56 10.70 19.07
C ARG A 149 15.59 11.61 19.84
N GLN A 150 14.41 11.89 19.27
CA GLN A 150 13.39 12.70 19.91
C GLN A 150 12.85 12.04 21.18
N CYS A 151 12.62 10.73 21.18
CA CYS A 151 12.23 9.98 22.37
C CYS A 151 13.28 10.12 23.48
N ARG A 152 14.56 9.90 23.19
CA ARG A 152 15.64 10.06 24.18
C ARG A 152 15.71 11.47 24.77
N MET A 153 15.55 12.49 23.92
CA MET A 153 15.52 13.88 24.39
C MET A 153 14.32 14.14 25.30
N LYS A 154 13.15 13.63 24.94
CA LYS A 154 11.94 13.75 25.74
C LYS A 154 12.09 13.06 27.10
N ASP A 155 12.58 11.83 27.12
CA ASP A 155 12.81 11.06 28.36
C ASP A 155 13.79 11.78 29.28
N ALA A 156 14.87 12.36 28.73
CA ALA A 156 15.82 13.15 29.49
C ALA A 156 15.19 14.40 30.11
N LEU A 157 14.35 15.11 29.35
CA LEU A 157 13.61 16.27 29.85
C LEU A 157 12.59 15.88 30.92
N GLU A 158 11.85 14.80 30.73
CA GLU A 158 10.89 14.29 31.70
C GLU A 158 11.57 13.88 33.01
N TYR A 159 12.74 13.24 32.91
CA TYR A 159 13.57 12.92 34.07
C TYR A 159 13.97 14.18 34.85
N LEU A 160 14.49 15.20 34.16
CA LEU A 160 14.88 16.47 34.79
C LEU A 160 13.70 17.18 35.44
N ASN A 161 12.55 17.24 34.74
CA ASN A 161 11.33 17.84 35.26
C ASN A 161 10.82 17.12 36.51
N LYS A 162 10.82 15.77 36.50
CA LYS A 162 10.45 14.97 37.66
C LYS A 162 11.42 15.18 38.82
N HIS A 163 12.72 15.22 38.56
CA HIS A 163 13.72 15.48 39.58
C HIS A 163 13.51 16.86 40.22
N ALA A 164 13.36 17.91 39.42
CA ALA A 164 13.10 19.27 39.90
C ALA A 164 11.80 19.37 40.71
N TYR A 165 10.74 18.69 40.24
CA TYR A 165 9.47 18.59 40.97
C TYR A 165 9.69 17.97 42.35
N LEU A 166 10.31 16.79 42.44
CA LEU A 166 10.54 16.10 43.71
C LEU A 166 11.47 16.90 44.64
N GLN A 167 12.49 17.56 44.10
CA GLN A 167 13.38 18.42 44.86
C GLN A 167 12.61 19.56 45.54
N LYS A 168 11.66 20.18 44.84
CA LYS A 168 10.80 21.23 45.40
C LYS A 168 10.01 20.74 46.62
N TYR A 169 9.45 19.54 46.58
CA TYR A 169 8.74 18.96 47.74
C TYR A 169 9.67 18.59 48.87
N ARG A 170 10.85 18.02 48.56
CA ARG A 170 11.86 17.72 49.57
C ARG A 170 12.26 18.97 50.34
N ASP A 171 12.58 20.04 49.63
CA ASP A 171 13.03 21.30 50.21
C ASP A 171 11.88 21.99 50.97
N GLY A 172 10.66 21.97 50.42
CA GLY A 172 9.47 22.48 51.11
C GLY A 172 9.16 21.73 52.42
N ASN A 173 9.27 20.39 52.42
CA ASN A 173 9.08 19.57 53.62
C ASN A 173 10.15 19.86 54.67
N LYS A 174 11.40 20.07 54.24
CA LYS A 174 12.50 20.45 55.15
C LYS A 174 12.20 21.79 55.83
N ILE A 175 11.81 22.81 55.06
CA ILE A 175 11.45 24.13 55.61
C ILE A 175 10.29 24.01 56.61
N MET A 176 9.26 23.23 56.28
CA MET A 176 8.12 23.00 57.18
C MET A 176 8.56 22.35 58.49
N MET A 177 9.44 21.34 58.43
CA MET A 177 9.96 20.67 59.62
C MET A 177 10.81 21.60 60.48
N GLU A 178 11.66 22.42 59.86
CA GLU A 178 12.48 23.41 60.57
C GLU A 178 11.60 24.45 61.29
N GLN A 179 10.58 24.97 60.62
CA GLN A 179 9.59 25.88 61.23
C GLN A 179 8.83 25.21 62.38
N HIS A 180 8.44 23.95 62.22
CA HIS A 180 7.76 23.20 63.28
C HIS A 180 8.65 23.01 64.51
N TRP A 181 9.93 22.69 64.31
CA TRP A 181 10.89 22.57 65.41
C TRP A 181 11.15 23.91 66.10
N GLU A 182 11.29 24.99 65.34
CA GLU A 182 11.46 26.34 65.88
C GLU A 182 10.24 26.76 66.70
N ASN A 183 9.03 26.58 66.17
CA ASN A 183 7.78 26.87 66.88
C ASN A 183 7.64 26.04 68.17
N THR A 184 7.98 24.75 68.12
CA THR A 184 7.95 23.87 69.29
C THR A 184 8.95 24.33 70.36
N ARG A 185 10.16 24.72 69.94
CA ARG A 185 11.20 25.27 70.83
C ARG A 185 10.75 26.58 71.47
N ASN A 186 10.21 27.50 70.67
CA ASN A 186 9.71 28.78 71.15
C ASN A 186 8.55 28.58 72.12
N ARG A 187 7.58 27.72 71.79
CA ARG A 187 6.47 27.39 72.69
C ARG A 187 6.97 26.85 74.01
N LYS A 188 7.92 25.92 73.99
CA LYS A 188 8.53 25.38 75.22
C LYS A 188 9.22 26.48 76.05
N SER A 189 9.97 27.38 75.41
CA SER A 189 10.62 28.50 76.10
C SER A 189 9.61 29.48 76.72
N GLU A 190 8.50 29.73 76.04
CA GLU A 190 7.40 30.57 76.52
C GLU A 190 6.66 29.91 77.68
N ASP A 191 6.35 28.61 77.58
CA ASP A 191 5.74 27.81 78.64
C ASP A 191 6.64 27.82 79.90
N GLU A 192 7.95 27.58 79.74
CA GLU A 192 8.93 27.67 80.84
C GLU A 192 8.98 29.08 81.46
N ARG A 193 8.90 30.15 80.65
CA ARG A 193 8.88 31.54 81.16
C ARG A 193 7.61 31.80 81.97
N LEU A 194 6.45 31.45 81.44
CA LEU A 194 5.16 31.63 82.11
C LEU A 194 5.08 30.84 83.41
N ASP A 195 5.56 29.60 83.42
CA ASP A 195 5.56 28.79 84.64
C ASP A 195 6.53 29.35 85.70
N ARG A 196 7.67 29.93 85.31
CA ARG A 196 8.54 30.68 86.25
C ARG A 196 7.86 31.92 86.81
N GLU A 197 7.09 32.64 86.00
CA GLU A 197 6.30 33.79 86.48
C GLU A 197 5.19 33.36 87.44
N ARG A 198 4.50 32.25 87.17
CA ARG A 198 3.47 31.68 88.06
C ARG A 198 4.06 31.23 89.40
N LEU A 199 5.25 30.64 89.40
CA LEU A 199 5.96 30.23 90.61
C LEU A 199 6.26 31.39 91.57
N ARG A 200 6.31 32.65 91.07
CA ARG A 200 6.43 33.83 91.93
C ARG A 200 5.22 34.03 92.84
N TYR A 201 4.03 33.55 92.43
CA TYR A 201 2.77 33.73 93.15
C TYR A 201 2.25 32.44 93.78
N ASN A 202 2.59 31.27 93.23
CA ASN A 202 2.22 29.95 93.78
C ASN A 202 3.42 28.99 93.68
N PRO A 203 4.00 28.50 94.78
CA PRO A 203 5.25 27.75 94.76
C PRO A 203 5.16 26.32 94.19
N ILE A 204 3.98 25.83 93.82
CA ILE A 204 3.79 24.49 93.27
C ILE A 204 3.79 24.54 91.73
N ASN A 205 4.69 23.77 91.11
CA ASN A 205 4.74 23.59 89.65
C ASN A 205 3.75 22.51 89.18
N TRP A 206 2.48 22.89 89.02
CA TRP A 206 1.41 21.95 88.62
C TRP A 206 1.56 21.35 87.22
N SER A 207 2.24 22.05 86.31
CA SER A 207 2.43 21.62 84.92
C SER A 207 3.63 20.68 84.75
N CYS A 208 4.52 20.56 85.76
CA CYS A 208 5.73 19.73 85.73
C CYS A 208 6.63 19.98 84.49
N THR A 209 6.52 21.15 83.88
CA THR A 209 7.22 21.55 82.64
C THR A 209 8.63 22.07 82.91
N LEU A 210 8.80 22.77 84.04
CA LEU A 210 10.10 23.15 84.58
C LEU A 210 10.76 21.93 85.23
N LYS A 211 11.89 21.51 84.67
CA LYS A 211 12.79 20.51 85.26
C LYS A 211 13.81 21.17 86.17
#